data_AF-A0A5E6W0Q9-F1
#
_entry.id   AF-A0A5E6W0Q9-F1
#
_cell.length_a   1.000
_cell.length_b   1.000
_cell.length_c   1.000
_cell.angle_alpha   90.00
_cell.angle_beta   90.00
_cell.angle_gamma   90.00
#
_symmetry.space_group_name_H-M   'P 1'
#
loop_
_entity.id
_entity.type
_entity.pdbx_description
1 polymer ?
#
loop_
_entity_poly.entity_id
_entity_poly.type
_entity_poly.pdbx_seq_one_letter_code
_entity_poly.pdbx_strand_id
1 'polypeptide(L)'
;MKSVWPVLGLGLLLALPGSAAFADTSAQAANNNPYNSPIQRANPNSRQGSAPDTPPVRGPSTQPMPRPPTLDNRGIGNGDNLRRQQQTPRLEPSRPQRDSQRAP
;
A
#
# COMPACT_ATOMS: atom_id res chain seq x y z
N MET A 1 9.21 -82.00 29.20
CA MET A 1 8.63 -80.71 28.78
C MET A 1 9.76 -79.92 28.15
N LYS A 2 9.72 -79.63 26.84
CA LYS A 2 10.84 -78.98 26.12
C LYS A 2 10.79 -77.47 26.36
N SER A 3 11.90 -76.88 26.80
CA SER A 3 11.98 -75.46 27.16
C SER A 3 11.82 -74.56 25.92
N VAL A 4 10.70 -73.85 25.83
CA VAL A 4 10.34 -72.90 24.75
C VAL A 4 10.81 -71.47 25.01
N TRP A 5 11.40 -71.23 26.18
CA TRP A 5 11.89 -69.95 26.65
C TRP A 5 12.90 -69.25 25.71
N PRO A 6 13.89 -69.94 25.10
CA PRO A 6 14.85 -69.24 24.24
C PRO A 6 14.20 -68.72 22.94
N VAL A 7 13.17 -69.41 22.44
CA VAL A 7 12.47 -69.02 21.20
C VAL A 7 11.58 -67.80 21.46
N LEU A 8 10.89 -67.76 22.59
CA LEU A 8 10.10 -66.60 23.01
C LEU A 8 10.97 -65.36 23.25
N GLY A 9 12.14 -65.53 23.87
CA GLY A 9 13.08 -64.42 24.09
C GLY A 9 13.61 -63.82 22.78
N LEU A 10 13.94 -64.67 21.80
CA LEU A 10 14.42 -64.21 20.49
C LEU A 10 13.30 -63.53 19.68
N GLY A 11 12.07 -64.05 19.75
CA GLY A 11 10.91 -63.44 19.10
C GLY A 11 10.56 -62.07 19.66
N LEU A 12 10.68 -61.88 20.98
CA LEU A 12 10.42 -60.60 21.63
C LEU A 12 11.45 -59.53 21.25
N LEU A 13 12.73 -59.92 21.09
CA LEU A 13 13.80 -59.01 20.69
C LEU A 13 13.63 -58.52 19.23
N LEU A 14 13.10 -59.37 18.35
CA LEU A 14 12.84 -59.04 16.94
C LEU A 14 11.60 -58.16 16.74
N ALA A 15 10.71 -58.11 17.72
CA ALA A 15 9.44 -57.39 17.64
C ALA A 15 9.49 -55.96 18.16
N LEU A 16 10.67 -55.43 18.54
CA LEU A 16 10.78 -54.02 18.91
C LEU A 16 10.52 -53.14 17.67
N PRO A 17 9.46 -52.31 17.66
CA PRO A 17 9.31 -51.31 16.62
C PRO A 17 10.43 -50.27 16.80
N GLY A 18 11.40 -50.27 15.89
CA GLY A 18 12.36 -49.19 15.79
C GLY A 18 11.62 -47.93 15.34
N SER A 19 11.25 -47.09 16.30
CA SER A 19 10.76 -45.75 16.04
C SER A 19 11.90 -44.95 15.39
N ALA A 20 11.96 -44.94 14.06
CA ALA A 20 12.81 -44.00 13.33
C ALA A 20 12.27 -42.60 13.64
N ALA A 21 12.91 -41.89 14.57
CA ALA A 21 12.69 -40.48 14.75
C ALA A 21 13.15 -39.79 13.45
N PHE A 22 12.20 -39.29 12.66
CA PHE A 22 12.50 -38.29 11.65
C PHE A 22 12.94 -37.04 12.42
N ALA A 23 14.24 -36.77 12.47
CA ALA A 23 14.72 -35.49 12.93
C ALA A 23 14.23 -34.44 11.93
N ASP A 24 13.31 -33.56 12.35
CA ASP A 24 13.00 -32.35 11.61
C ASP A 24 14.23 -31.43 11.63
N THR A 25 15.08 -31.56 10.61
CA THR A 25 16.28 -30.73 10.42
C THR A 25 15.95 -29.25 10.14
N SER A 26 14.66 -28.87 10.12
CA SER A 26 14.21 -27.50 9.88
C SER A 26 14.56 -26.53 11.03
N ALA A 27 14.82 -27.04 12.23
CA ALA A 27 15.22 -26.21 13.37
C ALA A 27 16.65 -25.64 13.26
N GLN A 28 17.49 -26.17 12.37
CA GLN A 28 18.85 -25.65 12.14
C GLN A 28 18.93 -24.55 11.06
N ALA A 29 17.82 -24.29 10.36
CA ALA A 29 17.66 -23.07 9.55
C ALA A 29 17.18 -21.87 10.39
N ALA A 30 17.24 -21.97 11.72
CA ALA A 30 16.92 -20.88 12.61
C ALA A 30 18.07 -19.86 12.60
N ASN A 31 17.74 -18.66 12.11
CA ASN A 31 18.38 -17.39 12.48
C ASN A 31 19.67 -16.99 11.73
N ASN A 32 19.67 -17.07 10.40
CA ASN A 32 20.59 -16.26 9.60
C ASN A 32 19.82 -15.27 8.71
N ASN A 33 18.95 -14.47 9.35
CA ASN A 33 18.34 -13.34 8.68
C ASN A 33 19.14 -12.07 9.01
N PRO A 34 20.01 -11.58 8.10
CA PRO A 34 20.81 -10.38 8.34
C PRO A 34 19.95 -9.12 8.54
N TYR A 35 18.67 -9.16 8.16
CA TYR A 35 17.75 -8.04 8.23
C TYR A 35 16.75 -8.13 9.39
N ASN A 36 16.84 -9.16 10.24
CA ASN A 36 15.95 -9.36 11.40
C ASN A 36 14.44 -9.21 11.07
N SER A 37 14.03 -9.57 9.85
CA SER A 37 12.63 -9.55 9.42
C SER A 37 11.91 -10.86 9.82
N PRO A 38 10.60 -10.83 10.06
CA PRO A 38 9.82 -12.03 10.40
C PRO A 38 9.70 -13.03 9.25
N ILE A 39 9.96 -12.59 8.01
CA ILE A 39 9.87 -13.39 6.79
C ILE A 39 11.25 -13.92 6.38
N GLN A 40 11.35 -15.21 6.09
CA GLN A 40 12.53 -15.85 5.47
C GLN A 40 12.49 -15.68 3.94
N ARG A 41 13.62 -15.29 3.33
CA ARG A 41 13.69 -15.01 1.89
C ARG A 41 14.13 -16.26 1.13
N ALA A 42 13.28 -16.77 0.23
CA ALA A 42 13.64 -17.86 -0.68
C ALA A 42 14.64 -17.43 -1.78
N ASN A 43 14.65 -16.14 -2.14
CA ASN A 43 15.58 -15.54 -3.10
C ASN A 43 16.35 -14.39 -2.41
N PRO A 44 17.70 -14.39 -2.43
CA PRO A 44 18.51 -13.34 -1.83
C PRO A 44 18.15 -11.91 -2.25
N ASN A 45 17.67 -11.72 -3.49
CA ASN A 45 17.33 -10.40 -4.04
C ASN A 45 15.88 -9.98 -3.80
N SER A 46 14.99 -10.88 -3.35
CA SER A 46 13.58 -10.56 -3.11
C SER A 46 13.42 -9.71 -1.86
N ARG A 47 12.82 -8.51 -1.97
CA ARG A 47 12.48 -7.62 -0.84
C ARG A 47 11.00 -7.63 -0.45
N GLN A 48 10.17 -8.40 -1.14
CA GLN A 48 8.75 -8.53 -0.84
C GLN A 48 8.53 -8.94 0.62
N GLY A 49 7.70 -8.19 1.34
CA GLY A 49 7.36 -8.44 2.75
C GLY A 49 8.48 -8.17 3.77
N SER A 50 9.63 -7.64 3.33
CA SER A 50 10.74 -7.28 4.23
C SER A 50 10.85 -5.79 4.50
N ALA A 51 10.13 -4.97 3.74
CA ALA A 51 10.01 -3.56 4.03
C ALA A 51 9.08 -3.40 5.25
N PRO A 52 9.37 -2.45 6.16
CA PRO A 52 8.42 -2.10 7.19
C PRO A 52 7.11 -1.63 6.55
N ASP A 53 5.97 -2.11 7.05
CA ASP A 53 4.66 -1.66 6.60
C ASP A 53 4.38 -0.20 6.99
N THR A 54 5.13 0.32 7.97
CA THR A 54 4.98 1.69 8.44
C THR A 54 5.81 2.65 7.56
N PRO A 55 5.18 3.70 7.01
CA PRO A 55 5.93 4.72 6.28
C PRO A 55 6.94 5.40 7.21
N PRO A 56 8.09 5.88 6.68
CA PRO A 56 9.09 6.58 7.48
C PRO A 56 8.48 7.77 8.22
N VAL A 57 8.88 7.96 9.48
CA VAL A 57 8.50 9.15 10.25
C VAL A 57 9.05 10.39 9.55
N ARG A 58 8.15 11.29 9.13
CA ARG A 58 8.54 12.53 8.45
C ARG A 58 9.32 13.40 9.44
N GLY A 59 10.58 13.69 9.13
CA GLY A 59 11.40 14.63 9.89
C GLY A 59 10.88 16.07 9.77
N PRO A 60 11.45 17.01 10.55
CA PRO A 60 11.13 18.43 10.42
C PRO A 60 11.37 18.90 8.98
N SER A 61 10.31 19.46 8.38
CA SER A 61 10.32 19.89 6.99
C SER A 61 11.02 21.24 6.84
N THR A 62 12.04 21.31 5.99
CA THR A 62 12.59 22.58 5.47
C THR A 62 11.75 23.13 4.33
N GLN A 63 10.75 22.38 3.87
CA GLN A 63 9.86 22.80 2.80
C GLN A 63 9.04 24.01 3.28
N PRO A 64 9.02 25.12 2.52
CA PRO A 64 8.28 26.32 2.91
C PRO A 64 6.79 26.01 3.01
N MET A 65 6.12 26.61 3.99
CA MET A 65 4.66 26.55 4.09
C MET A 65 4.03 27.22 2.87
N PRO A 66 3.19 26.50 2.09
CA PRO A 66 2.45 27.10 1.00
C PRO A 66 1.54 28.19 1.55
N ARG A 67 1.57 29.38 0.93
CA ARG A 67 0.62 30.45 1.28
C ARG A 67 -0.77 30.07 0.77
N PRO A 68 -1.85 30.30 1.55
CA PRO A 68 -3.20 30.04 1.08
C PRO A 68 -3.53 30.93 -0.13
N PRO A 69 -4.39 30.47 -1.06
CA PRO A 69 -4.86 31.32 -2.15
C PRO A 69 -5.68 32.49 -1.59
N THR A 70 -5.31 33.71 -1.96
CA THR A 70 -5.98 34.97 -1.65
C THR A 70 -6.28 35.73 -2.93
N LEU A 71 -7.00 36.86 -2.82
CA LEU A 71 -7.19 37.77 -3.95
C LEU A 71 -5.88 38.48 -4.33
N ASP A 72 -5.10 38.91 -3.34
CA ASP A 72 -3.83 39.64 -3.55
C ASP A 72 -2.77 38.79 -4.26
N ASN A 73 -2.71 37.49 -3.95
CA ASN A 73 -1.78 36.57 -4.60
C ASN A 73 -2.36 35.90 -5.86
N ARG A 74 -3.56 36.30 -6.29
CA ARG A 74 -4.31 35.76 -7.45
C ARG A 74 -4.57 34.25 -7.38
N GLY A 75 -4.46 33.63 -6.20
CA GLY A 75 -4.76 32.21 -6.01
C GLY A 75 -6.27 31.93 -6.04
N ILE A 76 -7.09 32.93 -5.74
CA ILE A 76 -8.53 32.90 -5.98
C ILE A 76 -8.75 33.56 -7.35
N GLY A 77 -9.25 32.80 -8.33
CA GLY A 77 -9.35 33.14 -9.77
C GLY A 77 -10.17 34.38 -10.15
N ASN A 78 -10.45 35.28 -9.21
CA ASN A 78 -11.07 36.58 -9.41
C ASN A 78 -10.04 37.72 -9.56
N GLY A 79 -8.74 37.45 -9.36
CA GLY A 79 -7.67 38.46 -9.43
C GLY A 79 -7.51 39.12 -10.80
N ASP A 80 -7.87 38.43 -11.89
CA ASP A 80 -7.82 39.00 -13.24
C ASP A 80 -8.81 40.15 -13.45
N ASN A 81 -9.91 40.18 -12.68
CA ASN A 81 -10.94 41.22 -12.78
C ASN A 81 -10.53 42.52 -12.08
N LEU A 82 -9.55 42.50 -11.17
CA LEU A 82 -9.14 43.69 -10.41
C LEU A 82 -8.54 44.79 -11.29
N ARG A 83 -7.97 44.44 -12.45
CA ARG A 83 -7.36 45.38 -13.40
C ARG A 83 -8.22 45.66 -14.63
N ARG A 84 -9.37 45.00 -14.78
CA ARG A 84 -10.25 45.24 -15.92
C ARG A 84 -11.13 46.45 -15.62
N GLN A 85 -10.95 47.50 -16.39
CA GLN A 85 -11.89 48.63 -16.40
C GLN A 85 -13.25 48.10 -16.81
N GLN A 86 -14.26 48.28 -15.96
CA GLN A 86 -15.60 47.77 -16.20
C GLN A 86 -16.19 48.41 -17.46
N GLN A 87 -16.33 47.64 -18.54
CA GLN A 87 -16.94 48.10 -19.78
C GLN A 87 -18.46 47.94 -19.71
N THR A 88 -19.20 48.99 -20.10
CA THR A 88 -20.65 48.95 -20.22
C THR A 88 -21.05 48.04 -21.39
N PRO A 89 -21.96 47.07 -21.18
CA PRO A 89 -22.39 46.19 -22.28
C PRO A 89 -23.17 46.97 -23.35
N ARG A 90 -22.95 46.66 -24.62
CA ARG A 90 -23.69 47.24 -25.76
C ARG A 90 -25.06 46.57 -25.86
N LEU A 91 -26.09 47.25 -25.39
CA LEU A 91 -27.49 46.77 -25.35
C LEU A 91 -28.24 47.04 -26.66
N GLU A 92 -27.61 46.81 -27.82
CA GLU A 92 -28.32 46.98 -29.08
C GLU A 92 -29.35 45.86 -29.26
N PRO A 93 -30.63 46.20 -29.56
CA PRO A 93 -31.63 45.20 -29.85
C PRO A 93 -31.24 44.43 -31.11
N SER A 94 -30.84 43.16 -30.96
CA SER A 94 -30.59 42.25 -32.09
C SER A 94 -31.87 41.86 -32.86
N ARG A 95 -33.04 42.32 -32.40
CA ARG A 95 -34.32 41.91 -32.98
C ARG A 95 -34.75 42.91 -34.05
N PRO A 96 -35.13 42.44 -35.26
CA PRO A 96 -35.73 43.31 -36.26
C PRO A 96 -36.97 43.99 -35.68
N GLN A 97 -37.24 45.22 -36.12
CA GLN A 97 -38.44 45.94 -35.67
C GLN A 97 -39.67 45.12 -36.02
N ARG A 98 -40.55 44.89 -35.04
CA ARG A 98 -41.82 44.20 -35.27
C ARG A 98 -42.75 45.19 -35.94
N ASP A 99 -43.11 44.94 -37.20
CA ASP A 99 -44.07 45.76 -37.92
C ASP A 99 -45.36 45.89 -37.11
N SER A 100 -45.59 47.10 -36.61
CA SER A 100 -46.74 47.45 -35.79
C SER A 100 -47.89 47.89 -36.68
N GLN A 101 -48.27 47.09 -37.68
CA GLN A 101 -49.53 47.31 -38.40
C GLN A 101 -50.63 46.52 -37.70
N ARG A 102 -51.19 47.14 -36.65
CA ARG A 102 -52.53 46.76 -36.19
C ARG A 102 -53.51 47.32 -37.23
N ALA A 103 -53.98 46.45 -38.13
CA ALA A 103 -55.11 46.78 -38.99
C ALA A 103 -56.34 47.12 -38.12
N PRO A 104 -57.18 48.09 -38.56
CA PRO A 104 -58.34 48.56 -37.80
C PRO A 104 -59.40 47.47 -37.58
#